data_AF-A0A2E6TXR9-F1
#
_entry.id   AF-A0A2E6TXR9-F1
#
_cell.length_a   1.000
_cell.length_b   1.000
_cell.length_c   1.000
_cell.angle_alpha   90.00
_cell.angle_beta   90.00
_cell.angle_gamma   90.00
#
_symmetry.space_group_name_H-M   'P 1'
#
loop_
_entity.id
_entity.type
_entity.pdbx_description
1 polymer ?
#
loop_
_entity_poly.entity_id
_entity_poly.type
_entity_poly.pdbx_seq_one_letter_code
_entity_poly.pdbx_strand_id
1 'polypeptide(L)'
;MKWLLMAGGVFGFAVCGQGAGAFSMACEVYYRASETRPLSQAKVLKQNILIPRGPIPEIARPPRVSEARFATMTLRLANHHNGSVVVDVVDNHTGKQISRHLWQFSREPGNIFGGTGQGFTGLIYVKHPGTSAEMQFFCKSAGKPLKR
;
A
#
# COMPACT_ATOMS: atom_id res chain seq x y z
N MET A 1 65.17 -15.08 15.62
CA MET A 1 64.99 -14.44 14.30
C MET A 1 63.52 -14.54 13.90
N LYS A 2 62.93 -13.40 13.50
CA LYS A 2 61.71 -13.18 12.66
C LYS A 2 60.57 -14.21 12.76
N TRP A 3 59.50 -13.92 13.52
CA TRP A 3 58.27 -13.20 13.12
C TRP A 3 57.52 -13.81 11.94
N LEU A 4 56.33 -14.36 12.20
CA LEU A 4 55.11 -14.02 11.47
C LEU A 4 53.86 -14.42 12.29
N LEU A 5 53.24 -13.39 12.89
CA LEU A 5 51.89 -13.43 13.43
C LEU A 5 50.91 -13.64 12.27
N MET A 6 50.13 -14.72 12.29
CA MET A 6 48.92 -14.83 11.48
C MET A 6 47.82 -14.04 12.19
N ALA A 7 47.69 -12.77 11.80
CA ALA A 7 46.53 -11.94 12.07
C ALA A 7 45.33 -12.49 11.27
N GLY A 8 44.50 -13.31 11.90
CA GLY A 8 43.18 -13.69 11.38
C GLY A 8 42.18 -12.56 11.57
N GLY A 9 42.39 -11.44 10.88
CA GLY A 9 41.47 -10.30 10.90
C GLY A 9 40.52 -10.34 9.70
N VAL A 10 39.21 -10.38 10.01
CA VAL A 10 38.09 -9.69 9.32
C VAL A 10 37.86 -10.16 7.87
N PHE A 11 36.68 -10.63 7.46
CA PHE A 11 35.48 -9.87 7.14
C PHE A 11 34.30 -10.83 7.34
N GLY A 12 33.37 -10.54 8.25
CA GLY A 12 32.27 -9.67 7.84
C GLY A 12 31.43 -10.42 6.81
N PHE A 13 30.60 -11.36 7.28
CA PHE A 13 29.40 -11.75 6.53
C PHE A 13 28.52 -10.50 6.47
N ALA A 14 28.84 -9.61 5.54
CA ALA A 14 27.90 -8.63 5.04
C ALA A 14 26.69 -9.47 4.62
N VAL A 15 25.60 -9.32 5.37
CA VAL A 15 24.30 -9.82 5.00
C VAL A 15 24.07 -9.29 3.58
N CYS A 16 24.26 -10.15 2.58
CA CYS A 16 24.00 -9.83 1.19
C CYS A 16 22.56 -9.33 1.14
N GLY A 17 22.41 -8.01 0.98
CA GLY A 17 21.13 -7.32 1.05
C GLY A 17 20.15 -8.02 0.13
N GLN A 18 19.10 -8.59 0.72
CA GLN A 18 17.94 -9.05 -0.02
C GLN A 18 17.51 -7.93 -0.97
N GLY A 19 17.32 -8.28 -2.24
CA GLY A 19 16.98 -7.27 -3.22
C GLY A 19 15.67 -6.56 -2.86
N ALA A 20 15.66 -5.23 -2.96
CA ALA A 20 14.51 -4.31 -3.08
C ALA A 20 13.41 -5.10 -3.75
N GLY A 21 12.38 -5.36 -2.96
CA GLY A 21 11.18 -5.96 -3.44
C GLY A 21 10.36 -4.92 -4.17
N ALA A 22 9.59 -5.39 -5.14
CA ALA A 22 8.45 -4.66 -5.63
C ALA A 22 7.32 -5.66 -5.81
N PHE A 23 6.09 -5.22 -5.52
CA PHE A 23 4.90 -6.02 -5.80
C PHE A 23 3.81 -5.10 -6.36
N SER A 24 2.92 -5.68 -7.17
CA SER A 24 1.74 -4.95 -7.64
C SER A 24 0.66 -5.05 -6.56
N MET A 25 0.17 -3.90 -6.10
CA MET A 25 -1.01 -3.84 -5.24
C MET A 25 -2.22 -3.43 -6.07
N ALA A 26 -3.36 -4.07 -5.81
CA ALA A 26 -4.65 -3.69 -6.37
C ALA A 26 -5.66 -3.47 -5.23
N CYS A 27 -6.32 -2.33 -5.20
CA CYS A 27 -7.43 -2.04 -4.29
C CYS A 27 -8.73 -1.99 -5.08
N GLU A 28 -9.70 -2.82 -4.71
CA GLU A 28 -11.06 -2.79 -5.25
C GLU A 28 -11.94 -1.96 -4.33
N VAL A 29 -12.69 -1.04 -4.93
CA VAL A 29 -13.43 0.00 -4.20
C VAL A 29 -14.87 0.04 -4.69
N TYR A 30 -15.80 -0.03 -3.74
CA TYR A 30 -17.23 0.02 -3.95
C TYR A 30 -17.80 1.21 -3.19
N TYR A 31 -18.89 1.76 -3.70
CA TYR A 31 -19.57 2.91 -3.12
C TYR A 31 -21.06 2.67 -3.07
N ARG A 32 -21.70 3.12 -1.99
CA ARG A 32 -23.15 3.19 -1.86
C ARG A 32 -23.54 4.59 -1.42
N ALA A 33 -24.45 5.23 -2.15
CA ALA A 33 -25.04 6.49 -1.70
C ALA A 33 -25.85 6.27 -0.41
N SER A 34 -26.24 7.33 0.30
CA SER A 34 -27.09 7.24 1.50
C SER A 34 -28.56 6.94 1.19
N GLU A 35 -28.78 6.05 0.25
CA GLU A 35 -30.08 5.63 -0.25
C GLU A 35 -30.04 4.11 -0.35
N THR A 36 -31.20 3.46 -0.28
CA THR A 36 -31.32 2.02 -0.50
C THR A 36 -31.10 1.69 -1.97
N ARG A 37 -29.83 1.69 -2.39
CA ARG A 37 -29.37 1.31 -3.73
C ARG A 37 -28.33 0.20 -3.64
N PRO A 38 -28.20 -0.62 -4.69
CA PRO A 38 -27.09 -1.55 -4.80
C PRO A 38 -25.73 -0.84 -4.71
N LEU A 39 -24.70 -1.58 -4.28
CA LEU A 39 -23.32 -1.13 -4.37
C LEU A 39 -22.96 -0.80 -5.83
N SER A 40 -22.12 0.20 -6.02
CA SER A 40 -21.57 0.52 -7.33
C SER A 40 -20.78 -0.66 -7.89
N GLN A 41 -20.57 -0.67 -9.22
CA GLN A 41 -19.47 -1.46 -9.78
C GLN A 41 -18.14 -1.09 -9.13
N ALA A 42 -17.25 -2.08 -9.00
CA ALA A 42 -15.94 -1.88 -8.40
C ALA A 42 -15.08 -0.95 -9.27
N LYS A 43 -14.44 0.04 -8.65
CA LYS A 43 -13.28 0.72 -9.24
C LYS A 43 -12.01 0.07 -8.71
N VAL A 44 -11.06 -0.21 -9.60
CA VAL A 44 -9.80 -0.87 -9.23
C VAL A 44 -8.64 0.10 -9.35
N LEU A 45 -7.96 0.37 -8.23
CA LEU A 45 -6.72 1.13 -8.19
C LEU A 45 -5.53 0.17 -8.17
N LYS A 46 -4.60 0.33 -9.12
CA LYS A 46 -3.39 -0.49 -9.19
C LYS A 46 -2.15 0.38 -9.01
N GLN A 47 -1.24 -0.04 -8.14
CA GLN A 47 0.06 0.60 -7.97
C GLN A 47 1.17 -0.42 -7.73
N ASN A 48 2.35 -0.15 -8.27
CA ASN A 48 3.56 -0.91 -7.96
C ASN A 48 4.19 -0.33 -6.70
N ILE A 49 4.18 -1.11 -5.62
CA ILE A 49 4.75 -0.75 -4.32
C ILE A 49 6.23 -1.11 -4.31
N LEU A 50 7.07 -0.17 -3.89
CA LEU A 50 8.52 -0.33 -3.81
C LEU A 50 8.94 -0.51 -2.36
N ILE A 51 9.73 -1.54 -2.08
CA ILE A 51 10.24 -1.85 -0.75
C ILE A 51 11.74 -1.47 -0.71
N PRO A 52 12.15 -0.45 0.06
CA PRO A 52 13.53 0.01 0.09
C PRO A 52 14.47 -1.01 0.76
N ARG A 53 15.73 -1.07 0.31
CA ARG A 53 16.80 -1.98 0.83
C ARG A 53 17.59 -1.41 2.01
N GLY A 54 17.39 -0.16 2.36
CA GLY A 54 18.26 0.57 3.27
C GLY A 54 17.59 1.82 3.83
N PRO A 55 18.32 2.63 4.61
CA PRO A 55 17.79 3.87 5.14
C PRO A 55 17.22 4.72 4.02
N ILE A 56 15.99 5.14 4.21
CA ILE A 56 15.26 5.95 3.25
C ILE A 56 15.94 7.31 3.21
N PRO A 57 16.34 7.83 2.03
CA PRO A 57 16.93 9.17 1.96
C PRO A 57 15.94 10.19 2.55
N GLU A 58 16.43 11.12 3.38
CA GLU A 58 15.62 12.14 4.07
C GLU A 58 14.72 12.95 3.12
N ILE A 59 15.15 13.10 1.86
CA ILE A 59 14.36 13.76 0.83
C ILE A 59 13.35 12.75 0.28
N ALA A 60 12.20 12.67 0.95
CA ALA A 60 11.04 11.95 0.45
C ALA A 60 10.53 12.64 -0.83
N ARG A 61 10.73 12.00 -1.99
CA ARG A 61 10.05 12.43 -3.22
C ARG A 61 8.53 12.38 -2.99
N PRO A 62 7.75 13.31 -3.59
CA PRO A 62 6.30 13.27 -3.50
C PRO A 62 5.76 11.87 -3.85
N PRO A 63 4.84 11.33 -3.05
CA PRO A 63 4.31 10.00 -3.31
C PRO A 63 3.55 9.96 -4.63
N ARG A 64 3.56 8.79 -5.28
CA ARG A 64 2.65 8.56 -6.42
C ARG A 64 1.25 8.33 -5.87
N VAL A 65 0.30 9.14 -6.29
CA VAL A 65 -1.10 9.04 -5.86
C VAL A 65 -1.97 8.52 -7.00
N SER A 66 -2.80 7.53 -6.71
CA SER A 66 -3.88 7.05 -7.58
C SER A 66 -5.21 7.21 -6.87
N GLU A 67 -6.26 7.57 -7.59
CA GLU A 67 -7.54 7.95 -6.99
C GLU A 67 -8.72 7.21 -7.62
N ALA A 68 -9.64 6.73 -6.78
CA ALA A 68 -10.96 6.25 -7.18
C ALA A 68 -12.00 7.24 -6.65
N ARG A 69 -12.44 8.15 -7.53
CA ARG A 69 -13.42 9.20 -7.18
C ARG A 69 -14.85 8.68 -7.34
N PHE A 70 -15.69 8.88 -6.32
CA PHE A 70 -17.14 8.68 -6.36
C PHE A 70 -17.87 10.00 -6.14
N ALA A 71 -19.19 9.97 -5.87
CA ALA A 71 -19.97 11.20 -5.72
C ALA A 71 -19.50 12.03 -4.52
N THR A 72 -19.46 11.44 -3.32
CA THR A 72 -19.16 12.17 -2.07
C THR A 72 -17.79 11.85 -1.48
N MET A 73 -17.18 10.74 -1.89
CA MET A 73 -15.90 10.28 -1.36
C MET A 73 -14.92 9.92 -2.48
N THR A 74 -13.63 10.04 -2.17
CA THR A 74 -12.53 9.54 -3.01
C THR A 74 -11.62 8.66 -2.18
N LEU A 75 -11.31 7.45 -2.67
CA LEU A 75 -10.20 6.67 -2.16
C LEU A 75 -8.91 7.14 -2.84
N ARG A 76 -7.93 7.58 -2.05
CA ARG A 76 -6.60 7.96 -2.50
C ARG A 76 -5.60 6.95 -2.03
N LEU A 77 -4.87 6.35 -2.96
CA LEU A 77 -3.77 5.44 -2.68
C LEU A 77 -2.45 6.14 -2.98
N ALA A 78 -1.69 6.46 -1.94
CA ALA A 78 -0.38 7.09 -2.02
C ALA A 78 0.73 6.09 -1.71
N ASN A 79 1.62 5.86 -2.68
CA ASN A 79 2.80 5.05 -2.50
C ASN A 79 4.02 5.95 -2.28
N HIS A 80 4.52 5.94 -1.04
CA HIS A 80 5.72 6.64 -0.67
C HIS A 80 6.94 5.77 -0.99
N HIS A 81 8.02 6.42 -1.44
CA HIS A 81 9.26 5.74 -1.84
C HIS A 81 10.00 5.02 -0.71
N ASN A 82 9.46 5.10 0.50
CA ASN A 82 9.99 4.49 1.71
C ASN A 82 9.31 3.17 2.07
N GLY A 83 8.45 2.62 1.20
CA GLY A 83 7.66 1.43 1.47
C GLY A 83 6.42 1.67 2.32
N SER A 84 6.15 2.92 2.70
CA SER A 84 4.87 3.32 3.28
C SER A 84 3.84 3.48 2.18
N VAL A 85 2.67 2.92 2.42
CA VAL A 85 1.47 3.10 1.62
C VAL A 85 0.43 3.74 2.50
N VAL A 86 -0.10 4.87 2.05
CA VAL A 86 -1.20 5.56 2.71
C VAL A 86 -2.44 5.43 1.83
N VAL A 87 -3.52 4.94 2.42
CA VAL A 87 -4.84 4.94 1.81
C VAL A 87 -5.74 5.88 2.59
N ASP A 88 -6.11 6.99 1.96
CA ASP A 88 -7.02 7.98 2.53
C ASP A 88 -8.39 7.86 1.88
N VAL A 89 -9.45 7.92 2.68
CA VAL A 89 -10.80 8.24 2.20
C VAL A 89 -11.02 9.71 2.46
N VAL A 90 -11.31 10.47 1.40
CA VAL A 90 -11.44 11.92 1.44
C VAL A 90 -12.84 12.34 1.05
N ASP A 91 -13.40 13.29 1.78
CA ASP A 91 -14.64 14.00 1.42
C ASP A 91 -14.38 14.87 0.18
N ASN A 92 -15.16 14.65 -0.88
CA ASN A 92 -14.97 15.36 -2.15
C ASN A 92 -15.36 16.84 -2.10
N HIS A 93 -16.26 17.20 -1.19
CA HIS A 93 -16.74 18.57 -1.05
C HIS A 93 -15.78 19.39 -0.21
N THR A 94 -15.35 18.85 0.95
CA THR A 94 -14.52 19.59 1.90
C THR A 94 -13.02 19.36 1.71
N GLY A 95 -12.63 18.32 0.97
CA GLY A 95 -11.23 17.89 0.83
C GLY A 95 -10.65 17.29 2.11
N LYS A 96 -11.45 17.13 3.17
CA LYS A 96 -11.01 16.62 4.46
C LYS A 96 -10.90 15.10 4.45
N GLN A 97 -9.90 14.59 5.17
CA GLN A 97 -9.74 13.15 5.39
C GLN A 97 -10.86 12.64 6.30
N ILE A 98 -11.58 11.62 5.84
CA ILE A 98 -12.59 10.86 6.60
C ILE A 98 -11.94 9.68 7.33
N SER A 99 -11.07 8.95 6.63
CA SER A 99 -10.33 7.79 7.18
C SER A 99 -8.93 7.73 6.59
N ARG A 100 -7.99 7.12 7.32
CA ARG A 100 -6.62 6.84 6.88
C ARG A 100 -6.21 5.44 7.30
N HIS A 101 -5.59 4.73 6.37
CA HIS A 101 -4.95 3.45 6.58
C HIS A 101 -3.49 3.55 6.18
N LEU A 102 -2.58 3.23 7.10
CA LEU A 102 -1.14 3.28 6.88
C LEU A 102 -0.59 1.86 6.93
N TRP A 103 0.15 1.48 5.88
CA TRP A 103 0.85 0.20 5.83
C TRP A 103 2.32 0.43 5.50
N GLN A 104 3.19 -0.32 6.17
CA GLN A 104 4.61 -0.36 5.90
C GLN A 104 4.98 -1.79 5.51
N PHE A 105 5.49 -1.98 4.30
CA PHE A 105 5.84 -3.31 3.81
C PHE A 105 7.35 -3.54 3.88
N SER A 106 7.76 -4.64 4.53
CA SER A 106 9.12 -5.17 4.49
C SER A 106 9.28 -6.30 3.46
N ARG A 107 8.15 -6.88 3.02
CA ARG A 107 8.03 -7.88 1.94
C ARG A 107 6.62 -7.82 1.34
N GLU A 108 6.41 -8.50 0.22
CA GLU A 108 5.07 -8.67 -0.35
C GLU A 108 4.12 -9.32 0.67
N PRO A 109 2.93 -8.73 0.94
CA PRO A 109 1.96 -9.30 1.86
C PRO A 109 1.26 -10.52 1.23
N GLY A 110 1.05 -11.57 2.02
CA GLY A 110 0.20 -12.69 1.62
C GLY A 110 -1.28 -12.29 1.66
N ASN A 111 -2.06 -12.73 0.68
CA ASN A 111 -3.51 -12.53 0.67
C ASN A 111 -4.18 -13.49 1.66
N ILE A 112 -4.13 -13.15 2.96
CA ILE A 112 -4.63 -13.98 4.06
C ILE A 112 -6.13 -14.27 3.99
N PHE A 113 -6.90 -13.42 3.31
CA PHE A 113 -8.32 -13.63 3.01
C PHE A 113 -8.54 -14.21 1.60
N GLY A 114 -7.59 -15.00 1.10
CA GLY A 114 -7.58 -15.51 -0.27
C GLY A 114 -8.82 -16.32 -0.66
N GLY A 115 -9.43 -17.06 0.28
CA GLY A 115 -10.66 -17.82 0.05
C GLY A 115 -11.90 -16.95 -0.22
N THR A 116 -11.89 -15.69 0.24
CA THR A 116 -12.99 -14.73 0.01
C THR A 116 -12.65 -13.70 -1.09
N GLY A 117 -11.43 -13.73 -1.63
CA GLY A 117 -10.94 -12.76 -2.60
C GLY A 117 -10.61 -11.38 -2.02
N GLN A 118 -10.75 -11.17 -0.71
CA GLN A 118 -10.59 -9.87 -0.03
C GLN A 118 -9.13 -9.46 0.24
N GLY A 119 -8.16 -10.21 -0.30
CA GLY A 119 -6.75 -9.83 -0.26
C GLY A 119 -6.11 -9.96 1.12
N PHE A 120 -5.22 -9.02 1.45
CA PHE A 120 -4.50 -9.02 2.73
C PHE A 120 -5.12 -8.07 3.76
N THR A 121 -5.91 -7.08 3.33
CA THR A 121 -6.54 -6.12 4.24
C THR A 121 -7.85 -6.63 4.84
N GLY A 122 -8.48 -7.61 4.20
CA GLY A 122 -9.90 -7.89 4.42
C GLY A 122 -10.75 -6.73 3.89
N LEU A 123 -12.07 -6.82 4.10
CA LEU A 123 -12.99 -5.75 3.72
C LEU A 123 -12.94 -4.61 4.73
N ILE A 124 -12.62 -3.41 4.26
CA ILE A 124 -12.65 -2.17 5.03
C ILE A 124 -13.91 -1.41 4.65
N TYR A 125 -14.64 -0.92 5.64
CA TYR A 125 -15.86 -0.14 5.47
C TYR A 125 -15.68 1.25 6.09
N VAL A 126 -16.06 2.29 5.35
CA VAL A 126 -16.01 3.68 5.77
C VAL A 126 -17.34 4.36 5.48
N LYS A 127 -17.92 5.01 6.50
CA LYS A 127 -19.15 5.79 6.37
C LYS A 127 -18.83 7.28 6.38
N HIS A 128 -19.38 8.02 5.42
CA HIS A 128 -19.23 9.47 5.35
C HIS A 128 -20.00 10.13 6.50
N PRO A 129 -19.37 11.03 7.29
CA PRO A 129 -20.00 11.60 8.49
C PRO A 129 -21.19 12.52 8.18
N GLY A 130 -21.09 13.36 7.14
CA GLY A 130 -22.16 14.29 6.76
C GLY A 130 -23.27 13.70 5.88
N THR A 131 -22.95 12.79 4.95
CA THR A 131 -23.91 12.29 3.97
C THR A 131 -24.43 10.89 4.28
N SER A 132 -23.83 10.15 5.21
CA SER A 132 -24.11 8.72 5.45
C SER A 132 -23.83 7.77 4.26
N ALA A 133 -23.25 8.28 3.17
CA ALA A 133 -22.76 7.43 2.08
C ALA A 133 -21.66 6.48 2.57
N GLU A 134 -21.48 5.37 1.89
CA GLU A 134 -20.59 4.30 2.32
C GLU A 134 -19.57 3.97 1.24
N MET A 135 -18.35 3.69 1.67
CA MET A 135 -17.28 3.18 0.84
C MET A 135 -16.80 1.86 1.43
N GLN A 136 -16.67 0.87 0.58
CA GLN A 136 -16.09 -0.41 0.95
C GLN A 136 -14.89 -0.66 0.07
N PHE A 137 -13.76 -1.08 0.63
CA PHE A 137 -12.62 -1.43 -0.17
C PHE A 137 -11.78 -2.53 0.47
N PHE A 138 -11.03 -3.22 -0.36
CA PHE A 138 -10.00 -4.15 0.09
C PHE A 138 -8.82 -4.07 -0.87
N CYS A 139 -7.63 -4.37 -0.38
CA CYS A 139 -6.41 -4.40 -1.16
C CYS A 139 -5.78 -5.80 -1.14
N LYS A 140 -5.27 -6.21 -2.29
CA LYS A 140 -4.59 -7.48 -2.50
C LYS A 140 -3.21 -7.27 -3.11
N SER A 141 -2.29 -8.16 -2.79
CA SER A 141 -1.13 -8.35 -3.65
C SER A 141 -1.57 -9.06 -4.92
N ALA A 142 -1.22 -8.50 -6.07
CA ALA A 142 -1.44 -9.08 -7.39
C ALA A 142 -0.19 -9.84 -7.89
N GLY A 143 0.79 -10.09 -7.02
CA GLY A 143 2.05 -10.76 -7.37
C GLY A 143 3.11 -9.80 -7.91
N LYS A 144 4.27 -10.38 -8.27
CA LYS A 144 5.37 -9.63 -8.90
C LYS A 144 4.89 -9.02 -10.22
N PRO A 145 5.19 -7.72 -10.49
CA PRO A 145 4.93 -7.16 -11.80
C PRO A 145 5.67 -8.00 -12.86
N LEU A 146 4.96 -8.44 -13.90
CA LEU A 146 5.57 -9.08 -15.06
C LEU A 146 6.65 -8.14 -15.59
N LYS A 147 7.92 -8.60 -15.57
CA LYS A 147 8.99 -7.91 -16.28
C LYS A 147 8.58 -7.85 -17.76
N ARG A 148 8.43 -6.64 -18.29
CA ARG A 148 8.48 -6.41 -19.73
C ARG A 148 9.93 -6.35 -20.15
#